data_AF-A0A2E8D2E5-F1
#
_entry.id   AF-A0A2E8D2E5-F1
#
_cell.length_a   1.000
_cell.length_b   1.000
_cell.length_c   1.000
_cell.angle_alpha   90.00
_cell.angle_beta   90.00
_cell.angle_gamma   90.00
#
_symmetry.space_group_name_H-M   'P 1'
#
loop_
_entity.id
_entity.type
_entity.pdbx_description
1 polymer ?
#
loop_
_entity_poly.entity_id
_entity_poly.type
_entity_poly.pdbx_seq_one_letter_code
_entity_poly.pdbx_strand_id
1 'polypeptide(L)'
;MRRVIQLRIRLTIAIALLAATAQLHADEPTTLVIKNATLFDSTSARMLPERTIVIEGDTIRAVSSQQEPIAIPQDAHTIDASGKFVIPGLIDAHVHLVHLAHFMHVTGDEFLPMFLAASVTSVRSTGDPIVAQVGVQHYADKHPQICPRVFTCSPLIDRDPPIHRDTGYALTDPANVPAFAQLPLRFDEQLVMDGYTYSFGITAADLDSDGDLDITSADALPNNDLYWFENDGQGRFQKHFIQKDDPERLERHAIGDIDREGHLDVVIVKNLVGDLLWFKNSGKPADGNLWERHVINSKKIPDAYDVALGDYDGDGDLDVAASTWRLSNNFVWFENDGTPADDSRCRH
;
A
#
# COMPACT_ATOMS: atom_id res chain seq x y z
N MET A 1 -9.81 -51.67 15.29
CA MET A 1 -8.56 -51.26 15.98
C MET A 1 -7.35 -51.00 15.07
N ARG A 2 -7.43 -51.13 13.73
CA ARG A 2 -6.30 -50.85 12.80
C ARG A 2 -6.34 -49.50 12.05
N ARG A 3 -7.42 -48.70 12.21
CA ARG A 3 -7.56 -47.39 11.53
C ARG A 3 -7.08 -46.18 12.37
N VAL A 4 -6.83 -46.34 13.66
CA VAL A 4 -6.43 -45.22 14.54
C VAL A 4 -4.92 -44.98 14.55
N ILE A 5 -4.11 -45.98 14.19
CA ILE A 5 -2.63 -45.89 14.23
C ILE A 5 -2.06 -45.18 12.99
N GLN A 6 -2.70 -45.27 11.83
CA GLN A 6 -2.22 -44.58 10.61
C GLN A 6 -2.46 -43.06 10.64
N LEU A 7 -3.43 -42.58 11.42
CA LEU A 7 -3.74 -41.16 11.51
C LEU A 7 -2.73 -40.39 12.38
N ARG A 8 -2.16 -41.03 13.41
CA ARG A 8 -1.13 -40.43 14.26
C ARG A 8 0.23 -40.30 13.58
N ILE A 9 0.60 -41.23 12.69
CA ILE A 9 1.88 -41.19 11.98
C ILE A 9 1.88 -40.11 10.87
N ARG A 10 0.73 -39.83 10.24
CA ARG A 10 0.61 -38.75 9.25
C ARG A 10 0.62 -37.35 9.88
N LEU A 11 0.13 -37.22 11.11
CA LEU A 11 0.10 -35.93 11.82
C LEU A 11 1.49 -35.52 12.32
N THR A 12 2.34 -36.47 12.74
CA THR A 12 3.71 -36.16 13.18
C THR A 12 4.64 -35.79 12.03
N ILE A 13 4.43 -36.36 10.83
CA ILE A 13 5.20 -35.98 9.62
C ILE A 13 4.75 -34.61 9.09
N ALA A 14 3.45 -34.28 9.18
CA ALA A 14 2.94 -32.97 8.78
C ALA A 14 3.42 -31.83 9.70
N ILE A 15 3.53 -32.06 11.01
CA ILE A 15 4.06 -31.08 11.97
C ILE A 15 5.59 -30.93 11.82
N ALA A 16 6.31 -32.00 11.50
CA ALA A 16 7.75 -31.92 11.19
C ALA A 16 8.03 -31.21 9.84
N LEU A 17 7.11 -31.27 8.87
CA LEU A 17 7.22 -30.52 7.62
C LEU A 17 6.78 -29.05 7.75
N LEU A 18 5.77 -28.73 8.58
CA LEU A 18 5.38 -27.33 8.84
C LEU A 18 6.40 -26.59 9.74
N ALA A 19 7.10 -27.30 10.63
CA ALA A 19 8.20 -26.73 11.41
C ALA A 19 9.50 -26.58 10.60
N ALA A 20 9.56 -27.15 9.38
CA ALA A 20 10.71 -27.05 8.48
C ALA A 20 10.51 -26.02 7.35
N THR A 21 9.34 -25.37 7.25
CA THR A 21 9.11 -24.25 6.31
C THR A 21 9.30 -22.87 6.96
N ALA A 22 9.53 -22.80 8.27
CA ALA A 22 10.22 -21.67 8.91
C ALA A 22 11.73 -21.78 8.66
N GLN A 23 12.11 -22.00 7.40
CA GLN A 23 13.48 -21.98 6.98
C GLN A 23 13.84 -20.51 6.80
N LEU A 24 14.42 -19.93 7.85
CA LEU A 24 15.42 -18.88 7.80
C LEU A 24 15.24 -17.94 6.60
N HIS A 25 14.51 -16.84 6.78
CA HIS A 25 15.04 -15.59 6.23
C HIS A 25 16.36 -15.38 6.99
N ALA A 26 17.43 -16.02 6.52
CA ALA A 26 18.76 -15.57 6.85
C ALA A 26 18.77 -14.10 6.45
N ASP A 27 19.15 -13.21 7.37
CA ASP A 27 19.48 -11.83 7.01
C ASP A 27 20.32 -11.91 5.74
N GLU A 28 19.75 -11.44 4.62
CA GLU A 28 20.50 -11.27 3.38
C GLU A 28 21.74 -10.49 3.77
N PRO A 29 22.96 -10.95 3.41
CA PRO A 29 24.18 -10.28 3.81
C PRO A 29 24.08 -8.80 3.48
N THR A 30 24.04 -7.96 4.51
CA THR A 30 23.93 -6.50 4.36
C THR A 30 25.14 -5.90 3.63
N THR A 31 26.20 -6.69 3.49
CA THR A 31 27.43 -6.35 2.80
C THR A 31 27.63 -7.23 1.56
N LEU A 32 27.75 -6.59 0.39
CA LEU A 32 28.16 -7.21 -0.86
C LEU A 32 29.62 -6.84 -1.16
N VAL A 33 30.44 -7.84 -1.53
CA VAL A 33 31.86 -7.66 -1.84
C VAL A 33 32.19 -8.23 -3.21
N ILE A 34 32.70 -7.39 -4.10
CA ILE A 34 33.13 -7.79 -5.44
C ILE A 34 34.66 -7.79 -5.47
N LYS A 35 35.28 -8.96 -5.61
CA LYS A 35 36.75 -9.16 -5.56
C LYS A 35 37.37 -9.25 -6.94
N ASN A 36 38.64 -8.85 -7.03
CA ASN A 36 39.52 -9.07 -8.19
C ASN A 36 38.98 -8.51 -9.52
N ALA A 37 38.13 -7.48 -9.45
CA ALA A 37 37.55 -6.86 -10.63
C ALA A 37 38.56 -5.95 -11.33
N THR A 38 38.44 -5.85 -12.65
CA THR A 38 38.97 -4.68 -13.37
C THR A 38 37.91 -3.58 -13.37
N LEU A 39 38.04 -2.63 -12.45
CA LEU A 39 37.06 -1.57 -12.20
C LEU A 39 37.28 -0.38 -13.16
N PHE A 40 36.23 0.10 -13.80
CA PHE A 40 36.25 1.41 -14.45
C PHE A 40 36.10 2.53 -13.42
N ASP A 41 37.13 3.35 -13.28
CA ASP A 41 37.05 4.60 -12.51
C ASP A 41 36.65 5.75 -13.44
N SER A 42 35.43 6.24 -13.27
CA SER A 42 34.88 7.35 -14.05
C SER A 42 35.58 8.68 -13.80
N THR A 43 36.26 8.85 -12.66
CA THR A 43 36.96 10.10 -12.33
C THR A 43 38.24 10.24 -13.14
N SER A 44 39.03 9.16 -13.20
CA SER A 44 40.29 9.15 -13.98
C SER A 44 40.12 8.64 -15.41
N ALA A 45 38.94 8.11 -15.77
CA ALA A 45 38.64 7.46 -17.04
C ALA A 45 39.58 6.29 -17.36
N ARG A 46 39.92 5.48 -16.35
CA ARG A 46 40.86 4.35 -16.47
C ARG A 46 40.26 3.06 -15.94
N MET A 47 40.73 1.95 -16.50
CA MET A 47 40.50 0.61 -15.96
C MET A 47 41.56 0.31 -14.90
N LEU A 48 41.11 0.13 -13.66
CA LEU A 48 41.94 -0.20 -12.51
C LEU A 48 41.86 -1.72 -12.26
N PRO A 49 42.93 -2.48 -12.50
CA PRO A 49 42.92 -3.92 -12.29
C PRO A 49 42.91 -4.29 -10.80
N GLU A 50 42.46 -5.51 -10.51
CA GLU A 50 42.58 -6.16 -9.19
C GLU A 50 42.01 -5.30 -8.04
N ARG A 51 40.81 -4.77 -8.25
CA ARG A 51 40.08 -3.99 -7.25
C ARG A 51 39.09 -4.85 -6.49
N THR A 52 38.95 -4.52 -5.20
CA THR A 52 37.89 -5.04 -4.33
C THR A 52 36.92 -3.91 -4.00
N ILE A 53 35.64 -4.14 -4.19
CA ILE A 53 34.56 -3.17 -3.94
C ILE A 53 33.72 -3.71 -2.79
N VAL A 54 33.50 -2.91 -1.75
CA VAL A 54 32.66 -3.26 -0.60
C VAL A 54 31.47 -2.31 -0.58
N ILE A 55 30.28 -2.90 -0.62
CA ILE A 55 28.99 -2.22 -0.64
C ILE A 55 28.24 -2.64 0.63
N GLU A 56 27.76 -1.66 1.38
CA GLU A 56 26.96 -1.87 2.60
C GLU A 56 25.61 -1.18 2.41
N GLY A 57 24.52 -1.95 2.43
CA GLY A 57 23.21 -1.49 1.98
C GLY A 57 23.31 -0.83 0.60
N ASP A 58 22.93 0.44 0.51
CA ASP A 58 22.90 1.19 -0.75
C ASP A 58 24.17 2.03 -1.02
N THR A 59 25.22 1.87 -0.20
CA THR A 59 26.42 2.72 -0.27
C THR A 59 27.67 1.91 -0.58
N ILE A 60 28.47 2.40 -1.54
CA ILE A 60 29.84 1.91 -1.74
C ILE A 60 30.69 2.42 -0.57
N ARG A 61 30.96 1.55 0.41
CA ARG A 61 31.78 1.90 1.58
C ARG A 61 33.24 2.12 1.20
N ALA A 62 33.79 1.26 0.35
CA ALA A 62 35.20 1.29 0.00
C ALA A 62 35.49 0.62 -1.33
N VAL A 63 36.54 1.12 -1.99
CA VAL A 63 37.21 0.46 -3.12
C VAL A 63 38.68 0.35 -2.77
N SER A 64 39.22 -0.86 -2.82
CA SER A 64 40.60 -1.14 -2.40
C SER A 64 41.40 -1.83 -3.51
N SER A 65 42.73 -1.73 -3.41
CA SER A 65 43.67 -2.48 -4.23
C SER A 65 44.27 -3.64 -3.43
N GLN A 66 45.01 -4.54 -4.08
CA GLN A 66 45.78 -5.56 -3.37
C GLN A 66 46.89 -4.97 -2.47
N GLN A 67 47.40 -3.78 -2.79
CA GLN A 67 48.45 -3.11 -2.02
C GLN A 67 47.90 -2.47 -0.74
N GLU A 68 46.61 -2.13 -0.73
CA GLU A 68 45.90 -1.52 0.39
C GLU A 68 44.63 -2.34 0.67
N PRO A 69 44.75 -3.54 1.24
CA PRO A 69 43.61 -4.42 1.47
C PRO A 69 42.70 -3.86 2.57
N ILE A 70 41.40 -4.03 2.40
CA ILE A 70 40.38 -3.71 3.40
C ILE A 70 39.87 -4.97 4.08
N ALA A 71 39.49 -4.83 5.35
CA ALA A 71 38.87 -5.92 6.09
C ALA A 71 37.48 -6.21 5.51
N ILE A 72 37.21 -7.50 5.27
CA ILE A 72 35.95 -7.97 4.71
C ILE A 72 35.20 -8.72 5.82
N PRO A 73 33.95 -8.35 6.13
CA PRO A 73 33.12 -9.08 7.08
C PRO A 73 33.01 -10.57 6.69
N GLN A 74 33.01 -11.47 7.67
CA GLN A 74 32.98 -12.92 7.42
C GLN A 74 31.65 -13.40 6.82
N ASP A 75 30.59 -12.65 7.08
CA ASP A 75 29.21 -12.88 6.64
C ASP A 75 28.86 -12.20 5.31
N ALA A 76 29.80 -11.46 4.70
CA ALA A 76 29.55 -10.72 3.47
C ALA A 76 29.30 -11.64 2.26
N HIS A 77 28.30 -11.29 1.45
CA HIS A 77 28.07 -11.95 0.16
C HIS A 77 29.22 -11.57 -0.80
N THR A 78 29.99 -12.55 -1.24
CA THR A 78 31.18 -12.29 -2.07
C THR A 78 30.99 -12.77 -3.50
N ILE A 79 31.26 -11.89 -4.47
CA ILE A 79 31.35 -12.18 -5.90
C ILE A 79 32.83 -12.15 -6.32
N ASP A 80 33.32 -13.24 -6.91
CA ASP A 80 34.63 -13.27 -7.57
C ASP A 80 34.51 -12.77 -9.02
N ALA A 81 35.06 -11.58 -9.28
CA ALA A 81 35.07 -10.93 -10.58
C ALA A 81 36.44 -11.05 -11.28
N SER A 82 37.26 -12.04 -10.91
CA SER A 82 38.53 -12.32 -11.58
C SER A 82 38.35 -12.46 -13.10
N GLY A 83 39.13 -11.69 -13.87
CA GLY A 83 39.03 -11.65 -15.33
C GLY A 83 37.79 -10.94 -15.88
N LYS A 84 36.94 -10.37 -15.01
CA LYS A 84 35.76 -9.58 -15.38
C LYS A 84 36.00 -8.09 -15.18
N PHE A 85 35.12 -7.31 -15.80
CA PHE A 85 35.08 -5.87 -15.69
C PHE A 85 33.90 -5.45 -14.82
N VAL A 86 34.08 -4.38 -14.05
CA VAL A 86 33.02 -3.75 -13.27
C VAL A 86 32.90 -2.30 -13.69
N ILE A 87 31.67 -1.87 -13.96
CA ILE A 87 31.31 -0.49 -14.26
C ILE A 87 30.22 -0.03 -13.29
N PRO A 88 30.03 1.29 -13.09
CA PRO A 88 28.83 1.79 -12.44
C PRO A 88 27.56 1.30 -13.16
N GLY A 89 26.45 1.19 -12.43
CA GLY A 89 25.14 0.95 -13.04
C GLY A 89 24.85 2.02 -14.11
N LEU A 90 24.31 1.59 -15.25
CA LEU A 90 24.09 2.49 -16.38
C LEU A 90 22.94 3.45 -16.07
N ILE A 91 23.05 4.67 -16.58
CA ILE A 91 22.04 5.70 -16.44
C ILE A 91 21.56 6.09 -17.84
N ASP A 92 20.28 5.89 -18.11
CA ASP A 92 19.65 6.46 -19.30
C ASP A 92 19.14 7.87 -18.98
N ALA A 93 19.83 8.87 -19.51
CA ALA A 93 19.59 10.28 -19.18
C ALA A 93 18.45 10.92 -20.00
N HIS A 94 17.88 10.20 -20.98
CA HIS A 94 16.86 10.76 -21.86
C HIS A 94 15.89 9.68 -22.34
N VAL A 95 14.83 9.45 -21.56
CA VAL A 95 13.73 8.55 -21.92
C VAL A 95 12.40 9.28 -21.90
N HIS A 96 11.39 8.65 -22.50
CA HIS A 96 9.99 9.07 -22.43
C HIS A 96 9.14 7.87 -22.00
N LEU A 97 9.02 7.67 -20.69
CA LEU A 97 8.46 6.43 -20.11
C LEU A 97 6.97 6.27 -20.45
N VAL A 98 6.20 7.35 -20.42
CA VAL A 98 4.76 7.30 -20.70
C VAL A 98 4.50 7.14 -22.19
N HIS A 99 5.26 7.83 -23.04
CA HIS A 99 5.18 7.60 -24.49
C HIS A 99 5.60 6.19 -24.88
N LEU A 100 6.62 5.62 -24.23
CA LEU A 100 7.04 4.24 -24.46
C LEU A 100 5.92 3.27 -24.11
N ALA A 101 5.33 3.42 -22.92
CA ALA A 101 4.18 2.65 -22.46
C ALA A 101 3.02 2.71 -23.47
N HIS A 102 2.67 3.93 -23.90
CA HIS A 102 1.61 4.16 -24.88
C HIS A 102 1.91 3.50 -26.24
N PHE A 103 3.10 3.72 -26.78
CA PHE A 103 3.50 3.19 -28.09
C PHE A 103 3.52 1.65 -28.11
N MET A 104 4.01 1.05 -27.02
CA MET A 104 4.12 -0.40 -26.90
C MET A 104 2.83 -1.07 -26.43
N HIS A 105 1.80 -0.31 -26.03
CA HIS A 105 0.56 -0.81 -25.44
C HIS A 105 0.82 -1.67 -24.20
N VAL A 106 1.69 -1.18 -23.32
CA VAL A 106 2.09 -1.83 -22.05
C VAL A 106 2.03 -0.83 -20.90
N THR A 107 2.04 -1.33 -19.66
CA THR A 107 2.07 -0.52 -18.44
C THR A 107 3.49 -0.43 -17.85
N GLY A 108 3.69 0.51 -16.91
CA GLY A 108 5.00 0.76 -16.27
C GLY A 108 5.67 -0.48 -15.70
N ASP A 109 4.89 -1.30 -15.00
CA ASP A 109 5.29 -2.56 -14.39
C ASP A 109 5.83 -3.60 -15.38
N GLU A 110 5.35 -3.58 -16.63
CA GLU A 110 5.77 -4.55 -17.64
C GLU A 110 7.15 -4.22 -18.25
N PHE A 111 7.47 -2.93 -18.46
CA PHE A 111 8.69 -2.54 -19.17
C PHE A 111 9.79 -1.98 -18.27
N LEU A 112 9.49 -1.45 -17.08
CA LEU A 112 10.52 -0.97 -16.15
C LEU A 112 11.57 -2.05 -15.81
N PRO A 113 11.21 -3.33 -15.58
CA PRO A 113 12.19 -4.39 -15.35
C PRO A 113 13.17 -4.62 -16.50
N MET A 114 12.80 -4.24 -17.72
CA MET A 114 13.68 -4.38 -18.89
C MET A 114 14.89 -3.45 -18.81
N PHE A 115 14.77 -2.28 -18.15
CA PHE A 115 15.92 -1.40 -17.91
C PHE A 115 16.95 -2.08 -17.01
N LEU A 116 16.53 -2.66 -15.89
CA LEU A 116 17.44 -3.40 -15.01
C LEU A 116 18.06 -4.61 -15.72
N ALA A 117 17.27 -5.34 -16.52
CA ALA A 117 17.78 -6.45 -17.32
C ALA A 117 18.86 -6.00 -18.32
N ALA A 118 18.76 -4.76 -18.82
CA ALA A 118 19.76 -4.10 -19.66
C ALA A 118 20.88 -3.39 -18.86
N SER A 119 20.99 -3.64 -17.55
CA SER A 119 21.94 -3.00 -16.62
C SER A 119 21.77 -1.49 -16.42
N VAL A 120 20.63 -0.93 -16.86
CA VAL A 120 20.24 0.47 -16.60
C VAL A 120 19.56 0.54 -15.25
N THR A 121 20.26 1.07 -14.26
CA THR A 121 19.80 1.15 -12.86
C THR A 121 19.12 2.47 -12.53
N SER A 122 19.20 3.47 -13.42
CA SER A 122 18.51 4.74 -13.27
C SER A 122 18.11 5.31 -14.62
N VAL A 123 16.93 5.92 -14.67
CA VAL A 123 16.39 6.55 -15.87
C VAL A 123 15.88 7.95 -15.56
N ARG A 124 16.01 8.86 -16.53
CA ARG A 124 15.41 10.19 -16.45
C ARG A 124 14.38 10.41 -17.56
N SER A 125 13.10 10.47 -17.18
CA SER A 125 11.99 10.83 -18.08
C SER A 125 12.00 12.33 -18.34
N THR A 126 12.30 12.72 -19.57
CA THR A 126 12.60 14.11 -19.94
C THR A 126 11.41 14.92 -20.47
N GLY A 127 10.23 14.32 -20.57
CA GLY A 127 9.02 15.05 -20.96
C GLY A 127 7.87 14.14 -21.34
N ASP A 128 6.90 14.02 -20.46
CA ASP A 128 5.72 13.16 -20.62
C ASP A 128 4.53 13.79 -19.86
N PRO A 129 3.30 13.26 -19.99
CA PRO A 129 2.19 13.69 -19.14
C PRO A 129 2.46 13.42 -17.66
N ILE A 130 2.44 14.48 -16.86
CA ILE A 130 2.79 14.50 -15.43
C ILE A 130 2.11 13.43 -14.57
N VAL A 131 0.78 13.25 -14.67
CA VAL A 131 0.03 12.31 -13.83
C VAL A 131 0.53 10.88 -14.07
N ALA A 132 0.70 10.51 -15.33
CA ALA A 132 1.21 9.21 -15.71
C ALA A 132 2.69 9.04 -15.30
N GLN A 133 3.53 10.06 -15.47
CA GLN A 133 4.93 10.00 -15.01
C GLN A 133 5.06 9.74 -13.51
N VAL A 134 4.26 10.44 -12.70
CA VAL A 134 4.26 10.28 -11.24
C VAL A 134 3.79 8.88 -10.86
N GLY A 135 2.77 8.34 -11.54
CA GLY A 135 2.34 6.95 -11.35
C GLY A 135 3.43 5.93 -11.64
N VAL A 136 4.13 6.07 -12.77
CA VAL A 136 5.26 5.19 -13.12
C VAL A 136 6.42 5.31 -12.12
N GLN A 137 6.74 6.53 -11.69
CA GLN A 137 7.78 6.76 -10.67
C GLN A 137 7.40 6.11 -9.34
N HIS A 138 6.17 6.31 -8.87
CA HIS A 138 5.68 5.74 -7.61
C HIS A 138 5.69 4.22 -7.63
N TYR A 139 5.33 3.60 -8.75
CA TYR A 139 5.47 2.16 -8.92
C TYR A 139 6.93 1.73 -8.79
N ALA A 140 7.86 2.40 -9.48
CA ALA A 140 9.29 2.08 -9.41
C ALA A 140 9.86 2.22 -7.99
N ASP A 141 9.47 3.27 -7.27
CA ASP A 141 9.90 3.54 -5.89
C ASP A 141 9.40 2.47 -4.90
N LYS A 142 8.21 1.89 -5.15
CA LYS A 142 7.66 0.76 -4.37
C LYS A 142 8.28 -0.59 -4.73
N HIS A 143 8.95 -0.70 -5.88
CA HIS A 143 9.50 -1.97 -6.39
C HIS A 143 11.00 -1.86 -6.78
N PRO A 144 11.88 -1.37 -5.89
CA PRO A 144 13.30 -1.12 -6.21
C PRO A 144 14.09 -2.38 -6.59
N GLN A 145 13.60 -3.57 -6.21
CA GLN A 145 14.20 -4.86 -6.52
C GLN A 145 14.06 -5.27 -7.99
N ILE A 146 13.09 -4.70 -8.71
CA ILE A 146 12.79 -5.02 -10.12
C ILE A 146 12.71 -3.79 -11.03
N CYS A 147 12.81 -2.56 -10.50
CA CYS A 147 12.73 -1.34 -11.29
C CYS A 147 14.02 -0.50 -11.22
N PRO A 148 14.38 0.25 -12.28
CA PRO A 148 15.38 1.29 -12.17
C PRO A 148 14.86 2.42 -11.28
N ARG A 149 15.77 3.22 -10.71
CA ARG A 149 15.37 4.49 -10.10
C ARG A 149 14.85 5.43 -11.19
N VAL A 150 13.64 5.96 -11.00
CA VAL A 150 13.00 6.86 -11.98
C VAL A 150 13.09 8.30 -11.50
N PHE A 151 13.62 9.17 -12.36
CA PHE A 151 13.59 10.62 -12.20
C PHE A 151 12.70 11.24 -13.28
N THR A 152 11.77 12.11 -12.90
CA THR A 152 10.82 12.74 -13.83
C THR A 152 11.03 14.25 -13.90
N CYS A 153 10.90 14.83 -15.10
CA CYS A 153 11.16 16.27 -15.32
C CYS A 153 9.91 17.10 -15.59
N SER A 154 8.71 16.60 -15.28
CA SER A 154 7.40 17.19 -15.65
C SER A 154 7.19 17.26 -17.18
N PRO A 155 6.08 17.83 -17.69
CA PRO A 155 5.89 18.06 -19.11
C PRO A 155 6.87 19.11 -19.65
N LEU A 156 7.03 19.19 -20.98
CA LEU A 156 7.97 20.14 -21.58
C LEU A 156 7.41 21.56 -21.49
N ILE A 157 8.20 22.51 -21.00
CA ILE A 157 7.92 23.93 -21.22
C ILE A 157 8.49 24.30 -22.58
N ASP A 158 7.64 24.79 -23.48
CA ASP A 158 7.99 25.01 -24.89
C ASP A 158 7.57 26.42 -25.36
N ARG A 159 7.96 26.77 -26.59
CA ARG A 159 7.51 27.98 -27.28
C ARG A 159 6.00 27.95 -27.54
N ASP A 160 5.44 29.10 -27.90
CA ASP A 160 4.05 29.21 -28.38
C ASP A 160 4.01 29.32 -29.92
N PRO A 161 3.35 28.40 -30.64
CA PRO A 161 2.75 27.15 -30.16
C PRO A 161 3.80 26.05 -29.91
N PRO A 162 3.53 25.08 -29.01
CA PRO A 162 4.47 23.99 -28.72
C PRO A 162 4.84 23.18 -29.97
N ILE A 163 6.10 22.75 -30.04
CA ILE A 163 6.60 21.80 -31.05
C ILE A 163 6.01 20.42 -30.78
N HIS A 164 6.03 19.99 -29.52
CA HIS A 164 5.41 18.75 -29.05
C HIS A 164 4.03 19.08 -28.47
N ARG A 165 2.97 19.00 -29.29
CA ARG A 165 1.61 19.42 -28.87
C ARG A 165 0.94 18.47 -27.87
N ASP A 166 1.45 17.25 -27.79
CA ASP A 166 1.06 16.15 -26.91
C ASP A 166 1.57 16.33 -25.48
N THR A 167 2.77 16.88 -25.30
CA THR A 167 3.44 16.96 -23.98
C THR A 167 4.05 18.33 -23.66
N GLY A 168 4.02 19.26 -24.62
CA GLY A 168 4.58 20.61 -24.49
C GLY A 168 3.53 21.65 -24.08
N TYR A 169 3.93 22.50 -23.15
CA TYR A 169 3.13 23.58 -22.59
C TYR A 169 3.80 24.92 -22.92
N ALA A 170 3.06 25.79 -23.60
CA ALA A 170 3.48 27.17 -23.81
C ALA A 170 3.19 27.99 -22.55
N LEU A 171 4.24 28.43 -21.85
CA LEU A 171 4.13 29.28 -20.67
C LEU A 171 4.59 30.70 -21.01
N THR A 172 3.71 31.48 -21.64
CA THR A 172 4.00 32.84 -22.13
C THR A 172 3.56 33.97 -21.20
N ASP A 173 2.80 33.65 -20.15
CA ASP A 173 2.32 34.59 -19.13
C ASP A 173 2.71 34.10 -17.72
N PRO A 174 3.45 34.89 -16.92
CA PRO A 174 3.76 34.57 -15.53
C PRO A 174 2.55 34.24 -14.65
N ALA A 175 1.36 34.79 -14.96
CA ALA A 175 0.13 34.49 -14.25
C ALA A 175 -0.30 33.02 -14.37
N ASN A 176 0.17 32.32 -15.40
CA ASN A 176 -0.12 30.90 -15.64
C ASN A 176 0.88 29.95 -14.94
N VAL A 177 1.99 30.47 -14.39
CA VAL A 177 3.01 29.66 -13.70
C VAL A 177 2.43 28.88 -12.52
N PRO A 178 1.60 29.46 -11.63
CA PRO A 178 1.01 28.71 -10.52
C PRO A 178 0.15 27.53 -10.99
N ALA A 179 -0.63 27.69 -12.06
CA ALA A 179 -1.46 26.63 -12.63
C ALA A 179 -0.66 25.55 -13.40
N PHE A 180 0.55 25.87 -13.86
CA PHE A 180 1.47 24.89 -14.46
C PHE A 180 2.28 24.14 -13.38
N ALA A 181 2.81 24.87 -12.39
CA ALA A 181 3.60 24.31 -11.29
C ALA A 181 2.74 23.54 -10.28
N GLN A 182 1.47 23.90 -10.19
CA GLN A 182 0.43 23.15 -9.50
C GLN A 182 -0.56 22.80 -10.57
N LEU A 183 -0.43 21.62 -11.18
CA LEU A 183 -1.50 21.14 -12.04
C LEU A 183 -2.77 21.22 -11.21
N PRO A 184 -3.77 22.00 -11.66
CA PRO A 184 -5.00 22.06 -10.91
C PRO A 184 -5.52 20.63 -10.85
N LEU A 185 -5.68 20.12 -9.63
CA LEU A 185 -6.39 18.87 -9.39
C LEU A 185 -7.68 18.94 -10.18
N ARG A 186 -7.80 18.07 -11.20
CA ARG A 186 -9.03 17.92 -11.96
C ARG A 186 -9.75 16.71 -11.39
N PHE A 187 -11.01 16.93 -11.03
CA PHE A 187 -11.90 15.89 -10.56
C PHE A 187 -12.96 15.70 -11.63
N ASP A 188 -13.03 14.50 -12.19
CA ASP A 188 -14.14 14.08 -13.03
C ASP A 188 -15.11 13.28 -12.15
N GLU A 189 -16.39 13.65 -12.16
CA GLU A 189 -17.41 12.96 -11.37
C GLU A 189 -17.65 11.55 -11.93
N GLN A 190 -17.52 10.54 -11.07
CA GLN A 190 -17.95 9.17 -11.36
C GLN A 190 -19.03 8.79 -10.35
N LEU A 191 -20.24 8.55 -10.85
CA LEU A 191 -21.35 8.11 -10.01
C LEU A 191 -21.19 6.62 -9.69
N VAL A 192 -20.90 6.31 -8.42
CA VAL A 192 -20.79 4.92 -7.94
C VAL A 192 -22.18 4.28 -7.76
N MET A 193 -23.11 5.01 -7.15
CA MET A 193 -24.49 4.56 -6.95
C MET A 193 -25.41 5.76 -6.73
N ASP A 194 -26.66 5.64 -7.19
CA ASP A 194 -27.75 6.57 -6.91
C ASP A 194 -28.84 5.92 -6.02
N GLY A 195 -29.91 6.67 -5.73
CA GLY A 195 -31.05 6.14 -4.99
C GLY A 195 -30.90 6.10 -3.47
N TYR A 196 -29.80 6.63 -2.92
CA TYR A 196 -29.69 6.92 -1.49
C TYR A 196 -30.76 7.92 -1.09
N THR A 197 -31.44 7.66 0.02
CA THR A 197 -32.30 8.70 0.61
C THR A 197 -31.43 9.70 1.37
N TYR A 198 -30.35 9.22 1.99
CA TYR A 198 -29.39 10.06 2.68
C TYR A 198 -28.06 9.32 2.91
N SER A 199 -26.95 9.83 2.37
CA SER A 199 -25.59 9.29 2.56
C SER A 199 -24.76 10.26 3.41
N PHE A 200 -24.15 9.78 4.49
CA PHE A 200 -23.35 10.60 5.42
C PHE A 200 -22.01 9.98 5.81
N GLY A 201 -21.99 8.67 6.05
CA GLY A 201 -20.76 7.94 6.33
C GLY A 201 -20.16 7.40 5.05
N ILE A 202 -18.87 7.64 4.86
CA ILE A 202 -18.05 7.04 3.80
C ILE A 202 -16.65 6.77 4.34
N THR A 203 -16.06 5.63 4.00
CA THR A 203 -14.67 5.31 4.33
C THR A 203 -14.07 4.46 3.22
N ALA A 204 -12.77 4.65 2.95
CA ALA A 204 -12.04 3.86 1.98
C ALA A 204 -10.99 2.98 2.68
N ALA A 205 -10.94 1.71 2.28
CA ALA A 205 -10.01 0.70 2.79
C ALA A 205 -9.99 -0.50 1.84
N ASP A 206 -8.92 -1.28 1.85
CA ASP A 206 -8.83 -2.57 1.14
C ASP A 206 -9.48 -3.65 2.01
N LEU A 207 -10.75 -4.01 1.75
CA LEU A 207 -11.56 -4.85 2.64
C LEU A 207 -11.43 -6.34 2.36
N ASP A 208 -11.00 -6.72 1.16
CA ASP A 208 -10.79 -8.11 0.75
C ASP A 208 -9.31 -8.50 0.58
N SER A 209 -8.40 -7.56 0.84
CA SER A 209 -6.94 -7.74 0.81
C SER A 209 -6.38 -8.03 -0.59
N ASP A 210 -7.00 -7.49 -1.63
CA ASP A 210 -6.54 -7.62 -3.01
C ASP A 210 -5.55 -6.50 -3.45
N GLY A 211 -5.40 -5.46 -2.61
CA GLY A 211 -4.48 -4.35 -2.80
C GLY A 211 -5.11 -3.09 -3.39
N ASP A 212 -6.39 -3.14 -3.77
CA ASP A 212 -7.15 -2.01 -4.27
C ASP A 212 -7.99 -1.37 -3.15
N LEU A 213 -8.14 -0.04 -3.17
CA LEU A 213 -8.99 0.63 -2.17
C LEU A 213 -10.47 0.53 -2.57
N ASP A 214 -11.26 -0.02 -1.66
CA ASP A 214 -12.72 -0.07 -1.74
C ASP A 214 -13.37 1.13 -1.07
N ILE A 215 -14.69 1.20 -1.16
CA ILE A 215 -15.50 2.22 -0.49
C ILE A 215 -16.62 1.56 0.31
N THR A 216 -16.90 2.06 1.50
CA THR A 216 -18.09 1.71 2.28
C THR A 216 -18.98 2.92 2.47
N SER A 217 -20.30 2.74 2.48
CA SER A 217 -21.23 3.83 2.79
C SER A 217 -22.51 3.32 3.43
N ALA A 218 -22.99 4.07 4.43
CA ALA A 218 -24.28 3.83 5.05
C ALA A 218 -25.39 4.62 4.35
N ASP A 219 -26.54 4.00 4.17
CA ASP A 219 -27.79 4.64 3.74
C ASP A 219 -28.76 4.79 4.90
N ALA A 220 -29.63 5.78 4.80
CA ALA A 220 -30.65 6.04 5.81
C ALA A 220 -31.99 5.40 5.42
N LEU A 221 -33.03 5.78 6.17
CA LEU A 221 -34.40 5.37 5.91
C LEU A 221 -34.79 5.66 4.44
N PRO A 222 -35.45 4.72 3.76
CA PRO A 222 -36.10 3.55 4.34
C PRO A 222 -35.23 2.29 4.48
N ASN A 223 -34.01 2.26 3.93
CA ASN A 223 -33.24 1.01 3.81
C ASN A 223 -32.41 0.71 5.06
N ASN A 224 -31.77 1.72 5.67
CA ASN A 224 -30.83 1.56 6.79
C ASN A 224 -29.74 0.50 6.52
N ASP A 225 -29.25 0.46 5.27
CA ASP A 225 -28.25 -0.50 4.81
C ASP A 225 -26.83 0.04 5.00
N LEU A 226 -25.87 -0.86 5.16
CA LEU A 226 -24.44 -0.57 5.10
C LEU A 226 -23.83 -1.34 3.94
N TYR A 227 -23.28 -0.61 2.98
CA TYR A 227 -22.73 -1.16 1.75
C TYR A 227 -21.20 -1.22 1.78
N TRP A 228 -20.67 -2.21 1.08
CA TRP A 228 -19.30 -2.28 0.61
C TRP A 228 -19.31 -2.24 -0.92
N PHE A 229 -18.50 -1.38 -1.50
CA PHE A 229 -18.29 -1.22 -2.93
C PHE A 229 -16.87 -1.70 -3.24
N GLU A 230 -16.76 -2.96 -3.65
CA GLU A 230 -15.52 -3.62 -4.07
C GLU A 230 -15.01 -2.96 -5.35
N ASN A 231 -13.77 -2.50 -5.36
CA ASN A 231 -13.14 -1.84 -6.49
C ASN A 231 -12.21 -2.80 -7.22
N ASP A 232 -12.35 -2.91 -8.54
CA ASP A 232 -11.49 -3.77 -9.36
C ASP A 232 -10.11 -3.16 -9.72
N GLY A 233 -9.64 -2.21 -8.92
CA GLY A 233 -8.42 -1.42 -9.15
C GLY A 233 -8.49 -0.41 -10.29
N GLN A 234 -9.56 -0.40 -11.08
CA GLN A 234 -9.77 0.53 -12.19
C GLN A 234 -10.88 1.54 -11.92
N GLY A 235 -11.39 1.61 -10.69
CA GLY A 235 -12.48 2.50 -10.29
C GLY A 235 -13.85 2.01 -10.76
N ARG A 236 -14.00 0.71 -11.07
CA ARG A 236 -15.31 0.09 -11.32
C ARG A 236 -15.71 -0.66 -10.06
N PHE A 237 -16.89 -0.33 -9.55
CA PHE A 237 -17.33 -0.79 -8.24
C PHE A 237 -18.44 -1.86 -8.34
N GLN A 238 -18.26 -2.96 -7.64
CA GLN A 238 -19.29 -3.97 -7.39
C GLN A 238 -19.88 -3.76 -5.98
N LYS A 239 -21.21 -3.71 -5.89
CA LYS A 239 -21.91 -3.49 -4.62
C LYS A 239 -22.18 -4.80 -3.88
N HIS A 240 -21.84 -4.79 -2.59
CA HIS A 240 -22.14 -5.82 -1.58
C HIS A 240 -22.82 -5.21 -0.35
N PHE A 241 -23.30 -6.07 0.55
CA PHE A 241 -23.92 -5.67 1.81
C PHE A 241 -23.08 -6.13 2.99
N ILE A 242 -22.71 -5.19 3.85
CA ILE A 242 -22.19 -5.49 5.19
C ILE A 242 -23.38 -5.78 6.12
N GLN A 243 -24.39 -4.90 6.07
CA GLN A 243 -25.65 -5.05 6.81
C GLN A 243 -26.82 -4.60 5.92
N LYS A 244 -27.96 -5.26 6.09
CA LYS A 244 -29.20 -4.93 5.37
C LYS A 244 -30.41 -4.80 6.30
N ASP A 245 -31.36 -3.92 5.96
CA ASP A 245 -32.66 -3.75 6.60
C ASP A 245 -32.54 -3.55 8.13
N ASP A 246 -31.54 -2.78 8.59
CA ASP A 246 -31.39 -2.54 10.03
C ASP A 246 -32.61 -1.76 10.56
N PRO A 247 -33.18 -2.13 11.73
CA PRO A 247 -34.34 -1.43 12.28
C PRO A 247 -34.12 0.07 12.53
N GLU A 248 -32.87 0.48 12.73
CA GLU A 248 -32.50 1.85 13.08
C GLU A 248 -31.39 2.37 12.17
N ARG A 249 -31.37 3.69 11.97
CA ARG A 249 -30.44 4.36 11.06
C ARG A 249 -28.98 4.11 11.45
N LEU A 250 -28.25 3.51 10.51
CA LEU A 250 -26.78 3.46 10.46
C LEU A 250 -26.26 4.79 9.86
N GLU A 251 -25.15 5.34 10.37
CA GLU A 251 -24.67 6.64 9.89
C GLU A 251 -23.17 6.74 9.65
N ARG A 252 -22.35 7.08 10.65
CA ARG A 252 -20.90 7.24 10.48
C ARG A 252 -20.15 6.03 11.01
N HIS A 253 -19.11 5.65 10.30
CA HIS A 253 -18.33 4.48 10.62
C HIS A 253 -16.84 4.72 10.42
N ALA A 254 -16.05 3.86 11.03
CA ALA A 254 -14.62 3.76 10.89
C ALA A 254 -14.25 2.30 10.60
N ILE A 255 -13.08 2.10 9.98
CA ILE A 255 -12.57 0.80 9.57
C ILE A 255 -11.26 0.53 10.29
N GLY A 256 -11.10 -0.70 10.79
CA GLY A 256 -9.89 -1.16 11.46
C GLY A 256 -9.97 -2.64 11.79
N ASP A 257 -8.82 -3.28 12.01
CA ASP A 257 -8.74 -4.67 12.49
C ASP A 257 -8.99 -4.67 14.01
N ILE A 258 -10.25 -4.85 14.41
CA ILE A 258 -10.68 -4.70 15.81
C ILE A 258 -10.31 -5.93 16.64
N ASP A 259 -10.34 -7.11 16.03
CA ASP A 259 -10.09 -8.39 16.69
C ASP A 259 -8.71 -9.00 16.42
N ARG A 260 -7.87 -8.30 15.65
CA ARG A 260 -6.50 -8.70 15.28
C ARG A 260 -6.43 -10.01 14.49
N GLU A 261 -7.47 -10.32 13.71
CA GLU A 261 -7.46 -11.48 12.81
C GLU A 261 -6.86 -11.16 11.44
N GLY A 262 -6.45 -9.91 11.20
CA GLY A 262 -5.80 -9.47 9.97
C GLY A 262 -6.79 -9.09 8.86
N HIS A 263 -8.07 -8.97 9.20
CA HIS A 263 -9.12 -8.53 8.29
C HIS A 263 -9.75 -7.24 8.84
N LEU A 264 -9.97 -6.28 7.96
CA LEU A 264 -10.53 -5.00 8.38
C LEU A 264 -12.03 -5.14 8.65
N ASP A 265 -12.44 -4.64 9.81
CA ASP A 265 -13.81 -4.62 10.28
C ASP A 265 -14.44 -3.22 10.19
N VAL A 266 -15.75 -3.12 10.44
CA VAL A 266 -16.45 -1.83 10.46
C VAL A 266 -17.06 -1.53 11.83
N VAL A 267 -16.72 -0.39 12.42
CA VAL A 267 -17.37 0.14 13.62
C VAL A 267 -18.27 1.30 13.24
N ILE A 268 -19.53 1.29 13.64
CA ILE A 268 -20.54 2.28 13.21
C ILE A 268 -21.40 2.79 14.36
N VAL A 269 -21.76 4.07 14.29
CA VAL A 269 -22.73 4.69 15.20
C VAL A 269 -24.15 4.67 14.64
N LYS A 270 -25.11 4.47 15.53
CA LYS A 270 -26.53 4.70 15.27
C LYS A 270 -26.97 6.01 15.90
N ASN A 271 -27.05 7.05 15.07
CA ASN A 271 -27.19 8.41 15.53
C ASN A 271 -28.38 8.65 16.46
N LEU A 272 -29.58 8.22 16.06
CA LEU A 272 -30.80 8.55 16.79
C LEU A 272 -30.98 7.74 18.08
N VAL A 273 -30.45 6.51 18.13
CA VAL A 273 -30.64 5.60 19.28
C VAL A 273 -29.42 5.49 20.18
N GLY A 274 -28.25 5.94 19.72
CA GLY A 274 -27.02 5.97 20.51
C GLY A 274 -26.41 4.60 20.76
N ASP A 275 -26.59 3.67 19.82
CA ASP A 275 -25.89 2.39 19.81
C ASP A 275 -24.56 2.55 19.04
N LEU A 276 -23.54 1.82 19.50
CA LEU A 276 -22.25 1.67 18.84
C LEU A 276 -22.08 0.19 18.50
N LEU A 277 -21.93 -0.11 17.22
CA LEU A 277 -21.88 -1.47 16.69
C LEU A 277 -20.53 -1.73 16.04
N TRP A 278 -20.13 -3.00 16.03
CA TRP A 278 -19.00 -3.51 15.28
C TRP A 278 -19.48 -4.65 14.38
N PHE A 279 -19.07 -4.63 13.12
CA PHE A 279 -19.34 -5.65 12.11
C PHE A 279 -18.03 -6.31 11.73
N LYS A 280 -17.91 -7.60 12.06
CA LYS A 280 -16.72 -8.40 11.85
C LYS A 280 -16.65 -8.96 10.42
N ASN A 281 -15.50 -8.80 9.79
CA ASN A 281 -15.16 -9.40 8.51
C ASN A 281 -14.63 -10.82 8.73
N SER A 282 -15.26 -11.81 8.10
CA SER A 282 -14.84 -13.22 8.21
C SER A 282 -13.59 -13.58 7.40
N GLY A 283 -12.99 -12.60 6.71
CA GLY A 283 -11.92 -12.78 5.74
C GLY A 283 -12.38 -13.22 4.35
N LYS A 284 -13.71 -13.29 4.13
CA LYS A 284 -14.34 -13.59 2.84
C LYS A 284 -15.53 -12.66 2.59
N PRO A 285 -15.31 -11.34 2.52
CA PRO A 285 -16.40 -10.36 2.51
C PRO A 285 -17.31 -10.49 1.28
N ALA A 286 -16.84 -11.10 0.17
CA ALA A 286 -17.59 -11.31 -1.07
C ALA A 286 -18.37 -12.64 -1.13
N ASP A 287 -18.51 -13.38 -0.03
CA ASP A 287 -19.21 -14.67 -0.01
C ASP A 287 -20.76 -14.57 -0.07
N GLY A 288 -21.29 -13.35 -0.01
CA GLY A 288 -22.71 -13.02 -0.08
C GLY A 288 -23.44 -13.07 1.27
N ASN A 289 -22.75 -13.38 2.37
CA ASN A 289 -23.30 -13.31 3.72
C ASN A 289 -23.16 -11.90 4.31
N LEU A 290 -24.08 -11.54 5.21
CA LEU A 290 -23.93 -10.34 6.03
C LEU A 290 -22.84 -10.54 7.08
N TRP A 291 -22.20 -9.45 7.47
CA TRP A 291 -21.09 -9.47 8.43
C TRP A 291 -21.61 -9.75 9.85
N GLU A 292 -20.78 -10.38 10.68
CA GLU A 292 -21.18 -10.72 12.05
C GLU A 292 -21.30 -9.44 12.90
N ARG A 293 -22.43 -9.26 13.56
CA ARG A 293 -22.73 -8.05 14.34
C ARG A 293 -22.43 -8.23 15.82
N HIS A 294 -21.68 -7.28 16.36
CA HIS A 294 -21.43 -7.10 17.78
C HIS A 294 -21.91 -5.73 18.27
N VAL A 295 -22.26 -5.65 19.55
CA VAL A 295 -22.68 -4.40 20.21
C VAL A 295 -21.60 -3.97 21.18
N ILE A 296 -20.89 -2.88 20.88
CA ILE A 296 -19.88 -2.29 21.78
C ILE A 296 -20.59 -1.54 22.91
N ASN A 297 -21.62 -0.76 22.57
CA ASN A 297 -22.43 -0.03 23.54
C ASN A 297 -23.87 0.08 23.03
N SER A 298 -24.87 -0.03 23.91
CA SER A 298 -26.27 0.23 23.54
C SER A 298 -26.90 1.33 24.38
N LYS A 299 -27.50 2.31 23.70
CA LYS A 299 -28.32 3.41 24.23
C LYS A 299 -27.68 4.28 25.31
N LYS A 300 -26.35 4.26 25.49
CA LYS A 300 -25.67 5.13 26.48
C LYS A 300 -25.05 6.39 25.86
N ILE A 301 -25.02 6.49 24.54
CA ILE A 301 -24.50 7.66 23.81
C ILE A 301 -25.57 8.27 22.89
N PRO A 302 -26.68 8.81 23.43
CA PRO A 302 -27.74 9.40 22.61
C PRO A 302 -27.17 10.49 21.71
N ASP A 303 -27.63 10.53 20.46
CA ASP A 303 -27.12 11.39 19.40
C ASP A 303 -25.62 11.11 19.11
N ALA A 304 -25.22 9.84 18.98
CA ALA A 304 -23.87 9.48 18.55
C ALA A 304 -23.61 9.97 17.12
N TYR A 305 -22.58 10.77 16.90
CA TYR A 305 -22.39 11.45 15.62
C TYR A 305 -21.29 10.83 14.78
N ASP A 306 -20.09 10.68 15.34
CA ASP A 306 -18.91 10.21 14.64
C ASP A 306 -18.12 9.21 15.49
N VAL A 307 -17.33 8.38 14.83
CA VAL A 307 -16.50 7.35 15.48
C VAL A 307 -15.08 7.39 14.94
N ALA A 308 -14.12 7.18 15.82
CA ALA A 308 -12.71 7.06 15.50
C ALA A 308 -12.13 5.83 16.19
N LEU A 309 -11.15 5.22 15.53
CA LEU A 309 -10.41 4.09 16.05
C LEU A 309 -8.96 4.49 16.33
N GLY A 310 -8.38 3.91 17.36
CA GLY A 310 -6.97 4.11 17.70
C GLY A 310 -6.61 3.37 18.97
N ASP A 311 -5.34 3.01 19.11
CA ASP A 311 -4.78 2.51 20.36
C ASP A 311 -4.52 3.71 21.27
N TYR A 312 -5.46 4.03 22.17
CA TYR A 312 -5.41 5.26 22.97
C TYR A 312 -4.68 5.08 24.30
N ASP A 313 -4.51 3.85 24.77
CA ASP A 313 -3.80 3.54 26.01
C ASP A 313 -2.43 2.85 25.82
N GLY A 314 -2.11 2.45 24.59
CA GLY A 314 -0.81 1.93 24.19
C GLY A 314 -0.64 0.43 24.42
N ASP A 315 -1.73 -0.32 24.59
CA ASP A 315 -1.70 -1.77 24.77
C ASP A 315 -1.67 -2.56 23.44
N GLY A 316 -1.86 -1.83 22.34
CA GLY A 316 -1.72 -2.31 20.97
C GLY A 316 -3.02 -2.75 20.32
N ASP A 317 -4.19 -2.63 20.95
CA ASP A 317 -5.48 -2.86 20.27
C ASP A 317 -6.18 -1.56 19.91
N LEU A 318 -7.02 -1.66 18.88
CA LEU A 318 -7.83 -0.52 18.48
C LEU A 318 -8.98 -0.38 19.47
N ASP A 319 -8.98 0.74 20.18
CA ASP A 319 -10.10 1.24 20.94
C ASP A 319 -11.09 1.99 20.06
N VAL A 320 -12.26 2.28 20.63
CA VAL A 320 -13.30 3.07 19.97
C VAL A 320 -13.55 4.38 20.71
N ALA A 321 -13.42 5.50 20.01
CA ALA A 321 -13.87 6.80 20.50
C ALA A 321 -15.07 7.29 19.68
N ALA A 322 -16.08 7.83 20.37
CA ALA A 322 -17.28 8.36 19.74
C ALA A 322 -17.55 9.79 20.21
N SER A 323 -17.98 10.63 19.27
CA SER A 323 -18.54 11.94 19.57
C SER A 323 -20.06 11.86 19.60
N THR A 324 -20.69 12.71 20.42
CA THR A 324 -22.14 12.89 20.40
C THR A 324 -22.49 14.36 20.14
N TRP A 325 -23.67 14.61 19.58
CA TRP A 325 -24.16 15.96 19.29
C TRP A 325 -25.47 16.24 20.03
N ARG A 326 -25.94 17.50 19.97
CA ARG A 326 -27.26 17.97 20.45
C ARG A 326 -27.57 17.74 21.93
N LEU A 327 -27.90 16.51 22.35
CA LEU A 327 -28.38 16.20 23.70
C LEU A 327 -27.25 16.03 24.72
N SER A 328 -26.14 15.41 24.31
CA SER A 328 -25.06 15.05 25.24
C SER A 328 -23.77 15.83 25.02
N ASN A 329 -23.42 16.20 23.78
CA ASN A 329 -22.20 16.97 23.43
C ASN A 329 -20.92 16.44 24.09
N ASN A 330 -20.80 15.12 24.16
CA ASN A 330 -19.71 14.42 24.82
C ASN A 330 -18.74 13.86 23.79
N PHE A 331 -17.52 13.63 24.26
CA PHE A 331 -16.57 12.74 23.63
C PHE A 331 -16.37 11.56 24.58
N VAL A 332 -16.60 10.34 24.10
CA VAL A 332 -16.60 9.11 24.92
C VAL A 332 -15.62 8.12 24.31
N TRP A 333 -14.83 7.46 25.14
CA TRP A 333 -13.89 6.42 24.75
C TRP A 333 -14.33 5.09 25.36
N PHE A 334 -14.17 4.02 24.60
CA PHE A 334 -14.42 2.63 24.96
C PHE A 334 -13.13 1.85 24.74
N GLU A 335 -12.52 1.44 25.85
CA GLU A 335 -11.37 0.53 25.88
C GLU A 335 -11.78 -0.82 25.28
N ASN A 336 -11.01 -1.27 24.29
CA ASN A 336 -10.91 -2.68 23.93
C ASN A 336 -9.81 -3.26 24.84
N ASP A 337 -10.07 -4.37 25.52
CA ASP A 337 -9.07 -4.98 26.43
C ASP A 337 -8.37 -6.20 25.80
N GLY A 338 -8.47 -6.30 24.47
CA GLY A 338 -8.02 -7.43 23.67
C GLY A 338 -8.68 -8.77 24.00
N THR A 339 -9.68 -8.83 24.89
CA THR A 339 -10.37 -10.07 25.24
C THR A 339 -11.67 -10.20 24.44
N PRO A 340 -11.88 -11.31 23.69
CA PRO A 340 -13.15 -11.56 23.04
C PRO A 340 -14.26 -11.55 24.09
N ALA A 341 -15.30 -10.75 23.87
CA ALA A 341 -16.44 -10.70 24.75
C ALA A 341 -17.11 -12.09 24.80
N ASP A 342 -16.76 -12.87 25.80
CA ASP A 342 -17.54 -14.05 26.17
C ASP A 342 -18.91 -13.52 26.63
N ASP A 343 -19.98 -13.95 25.97
CA ASP A 343 -21.37 -13.45 26.02
C ASP A 343 -22.07 -13.65 27.41
N SER A 344 -21.33 -13.49 28.50
CA SER A 344 -21.72 -13.83 29.87
C SER A 344 -21.69 -12.64 30.85
N ARG A 345 -21.24 -11.45 30.46
CA ARG A 345 -21.22 -10.27 31.37
C ARG A 345 -22.48 -9.40 31.33
N CYS A 346 -23.58 -9.86 30.75
CA CYS A 346 -24.89 -9.21 30.94
C CYS A 346 -25.60 -9.72 32.20
N ARG A 347 -25.01 -9.51 33.38
CA ARG A 347 -25.70 -9.53 34.69
C ARG A 347 -25.02 -8.56 35.66
N HIS A 348 -25.55 -7.35 35.79
CA HIS A 348 -26.13 -6.81 37.04
C HIS A 348 -26.70 -5.41 36.84
#